data_AF-A0A6P4ZMR7-F1
#
_entry.id   AF-A0A6P4ZMR7-F1
#
_cell.length_a   1.000
_cell.length_b   1.000
_cell.length_c   1.000
_cell.angle_alpha   90.00
_cell.angle_beta   90.00
_cell.angle_gamma   90.00
#
_symmetry.space_group_name_H-M   'P 1'
#
loop_
_entity.id
_entity.type
_entity.pdbx_description
1 polymer ?
#
loop_
_entity_poly.entity_id
_entity_poly.type
_entity_poly.pdbx_seq_one_letter_code
_entity_poly.pdbx_strand_id
1 'polypeptide(L)'
;MYSLTRHFPCFSRSFRALERLMTLPNNRRLCRETSTYVHNIRAVQKLKENDDLCKDALERAVFTVLYDLKPLLVKATGRRGLTIPWWETNELMHKLFQLRMDPEAILPQCILLNGCSEQPTARFAFNISSKKLAGTKDVSSDLQTQVEETFGASVFNIRKALFVVSPAEGQVMSQAHSLLSWHASHQFCSQCGGNTTKNLAGSKRRCSGCEAEHYPQMAPVGIVLVTHEDNCLLARQKQFAPGMYSALAGFCDIGESLEDTVRREVAEEVGLEVDSVSYMSSQHWPFPASSIMFGCYASVKSMEWNIDLDKNELEDAKWFSLPAVQVGLLAGPLGFNKSKDTSESVPLWLPPREAIAHQLIKNWVEFKINKRKFP
;
A
#
# COMPACT_ATOMS: atom_id res chain seq x y z
N MET A 1 19.84 76.08 -51.14
CA MET A 1 18.82 75.83 -52.18
C MET A 1 17.50 75.45 -51.52
N TYR A 2 16.37 75.82 -52.15
CA TYR A 2 14.99 75.29 -52.04
C TYR A 2 14.61 74.40 -50.82
N SER A 3 13.63 74.78 -49.98
CA SER A 3 12.15 74.74 -50.19
C SER A 3 11.54 73.47 -49.54
N LEU A 4 10.99 73.53 -48.31
CA LEU A 4 9.64 73.96 -47.88
C LEU A 4 8.53 72.87 -47.92
N THR A 5 7.93 72.62 -46.74
CA THR A 5 6.51 72.18 -46.50
C THR A 5 6.06 70.78 -46.96
N ARG A 6 5.08 70.06 -46.36
CA ARG A 6 4.16 70.13 -45.17
C ARG A 6 3.64 68.67 -44.91
N HIS A 7 2.86 68.22 -43.91
CA HIS A 7 2.05 68.70 -42.76
C HIS A 7 2.16 67.64 -41.60
N PHE A 8 2.10 67.94 -40.29
CA PHE A 8 0.97 68.18 -39.36
C PHE A 8 -0.08 67.06 -39.14
N PRO A 9 -0.60 66.82 -37.90
CA PRO A 9 -0.06 67.16 -36.55
C PRO A 9 -0.30 66.10 -35.42
N CYS A 10 0.07 66.48 -34.17
CA CYS A 10 -0.36 65.93 -32.85
C CYS A 10 0.23 64.57 -32.35
N PHE A 11 0.53 64.35 -31.06
CA PHE A 11 0.53 65.21 -29.85
C PHE A 11 1.72 64.86 -28.88
N SER A 12 1.93 65.67 -27.84
CA SER A 12 2.98 65.64 -26.78
C SER A 12 3.52 64.28 -26.31
N ARG A 13 4.85 64.10 -26.11
CA ARG A 13 5.63 64.45 -24.88
C ARG A 13 4.95 63.98 -23.57
N SER A 14 5.42 62.96 -22.86
CA SER A 14 6.60 62.89 -21.94
C SER A 14 6.21 63.02 -20.46
N PHE A 15 6.97 62.36 -19.57
CA PHE A 15 6.86 62.34 -18.10
C PHE A 15 5.58 61.77 -17.46
N ARG A 16 5.69 60.54 -16.94
CA ARG A 16 5.36 60.15 -15.54
C ARG A 16 5.72 58.66 -15.30
N ALA A 17 6.98 58.41 -14.97
CA ALA A 17 7.32 57.29 -14.11
C ALA A 17 7.13 57.72 -12.64
N LEU A 18 6.99 56.76 -11.72
CA LEU A 18 6.77 56.96 -10.28
C LEU A 18 5.50 57.76 -9.91
N GLU A 19 4.39 57.04 -9.74
CA GLU A 19 3.43 57.15 -8.60
C GLU A 19 2.10 56.45 -8.92
N ARG A 20 1.92 55.21 -8.42
CA ARG A 20 0.62 54.54 -8.11
C ARG A 20 0.79 53.12 -7.55
N LEU A 21 1.70 52.95 -6.59
CA LEU A 21 1.82 51.71 -5.81
C LEU A 21 0.86 51.74 -4.60
N MET A 22 -0.45 51.85 -4.84
CA MET A 22 -1.50 51.61 -3.83
C MET A 22 -2.94 51.62 -4.42
N THR A 23 -3.29 50.62 -5.22
CA THR A 23 -4.68 50.14 -5.38
C THR A 23 -4.66 48.69 -5.87
N LEU A 24 -5.39 47.79 -5.20
CA LEU A 24 -5.61 46.42 -5.67
C LEU A 24 -6.71 46.39 -6.75
N PRO A 25 -6.48 45.77 -7.91
CA PRO A 25 -7.55 45.24 -8.74
C PRO A 25 -7.78 43.77 -8.38
N ASN A 26 -9.03 43.43 -8.05
CA ASN A 26 -9.48 42.03 -8.01
C ASN A 26 -9.18 41.36 -9.35
N ASN A 27 -8.25 40.40 -9.37
CA ASN A 27 -7.96 39.65 -10.59
C ASN A 27 -8.01 38.15 -10.30
N ARG A 28 -9.18 37.55 -10.59
CA ARG A 28 -9.43 36.11 -10.50
C ARG A 28 -8.53 35.38 -11.52
N ARG A 29 -7.30 35.04 -11.13
CA ARG A 29 -6.47 34.15 -11.94
C ARG A 29 -7.15 32.79 -12.04
N LEU A 30 -7.49 32.40 -13.26
CA LEU A 30 -7.97 31.08 -13.63
C LEU A 30 -6.81 30.05 -13.55
N CYS A 31 -6.28 29.83 -12.35
CA CYS A 31 -5.39 28.72 -12.08
C CYS A 31 -6.19 27.41 -12.13
N ARG A 32 -6.30 26.83 -13.33
CA ARG A 32 -6.48 25.38 -13.49
C ARG A 32 -5.17 24.69 -13.07
N GLU A 33 -4.89 24.69 -11.77
CA GLU A 33 -3.85 23.86 -11.18
C GLU A 33 -4.37 22.42 -11.07
N THR A 34 -4.52 21.78 -12.22
CA THR A 34 -4.66 20.32 -12.30
C THR A 34 -3.35 19.72 -11.81
N SER A 35 -3.30 19.29 -10.54
CA SER A 35 -2.05 18.83 -9.94
C SER A 35 -1.51 17.63 -10.72
N THR A 36 -0.27 17.75 -11.19
CA THR A 36 0.40 16.67 -11.91
C THR A 36 1.00 15.69 -10.92
N TYR A 37 1.16 14.42 -11.33
CA TYR A 37 1.88 13.41 -10.55
C TYR A 37 3.25 13.93 -10.04
N VAL A 38 4.01 14.61 -10.92
CA VAL A 38 5.32 15.19 -10.58
C VAL A 38 5.21 16.30 -9.53
N HIS A 39 4.15 17.13 -9.57
CA HIS A 39 3.89 18.14 -8.54
C HIS A 39 3.56 17.48 -7.20
N ASN A 40 2.59 16.56 -7.17
CA ASN A 40 2.16 15.83 -5.97
C ASN A 40 3.33 15.12 -5.28
N ILE A 41 4.12 14.34 -6.02
CA ILE A 41 5.26 13.59 -5.45
C ILE A 41 6.34 14.55 -4.91
N ARG A 42 6.63 15.67 -5.59
CA ARG A 42 7.59 16.68 -5.10
C ARG A 42 7.06 17.45 -3.89
N ALA A 43 5.75 17.70 -3.79
CA ALA A 43 5.13 18.29 -2.61
C ALA A 43 5.25 17.32 -1.41
N VAL A 44 4.85 16.06 -1.57
CA VAL A 44 4.99 15.01 -0.54
C VAL A 44 6.45 14.84 -0.10
N GLN A 45 7.42 14.96 -1.00
CA GLN A 45 8.84 14.90 -0.62
C GLN A 45 9.28 16.09 0.24
N LYS A 46 8.90 17.33 -0.11
CA LYS A 46 9.20 18.51 0.72
C LYS A 46 8.64 18.39 2.13
N LEU A 47 7.44 17.85 2.29
CA LEU A 47 6.82 17.62 3.60
C LEU A 47 7.58 16.58 4.44
N LYS A 48 8.34 15.66 3.83
CA LYS A 48 9.20 14.69 4.54
C LYS A 48 10.55 15.27 4.96
N GLU A 49 11.01 16.29 4.26
CA GLU A 49 12.32 16.92 4.44
C GLU A 49 12.27 18.15 5.36
N ASN A 50 11.11 18.80 5.47
CA ASN A 50 10.92 20.02 6.25
C ASN A 50 9.69 19.88 7.17
N ASP A 51 9.96 19.82 8.48
CA ASP A 51 8.90 19.64 9.50
C ASP A 51 8.03 20.90 9.66
N ASP A 52 8.52 22.12 9.44
CA ASP A 52 7.69 23.34 9.47
C ASP A 52 6.62 23.31 8.36
N LEU A 53 7.01 22.96 7.13
CA LEU A 53 6.07 22.76 6.03
C LEU A 53 5.10 21.59 6.31
N CYS A 54 5.56 20.55 7.02
CA CYS A 54 4.68 19.46 7.46
C CYS A 54 3.67 19.91 8.52
N LYS A 55 4.06 20.81 9.41
CA LYS A 55 3.20 21.43 10.42
C LYS A 55 2.14 22.33 9.78
N ASP A 56 2.52 23.21 8.86
CA ASP A 56 1.59 24.04 8.08
C ASP A 56 0.59 23.17 7.29
N ALA A 57 1.05 22.04 6.75
CA ALA A 57 0.20 21.09 6.03
C ALA A 57 -0.80 20.37 6.94
N LEU A 58 -0.46 20.09 8.21
CA LEU A 58 -1.37 19.45 9.17
C LEU A 58 -2.60 20.34 9.49
N GLU A 59 -2.49 21.67 9.42
CA GLU A 59 -3.63 22.57 9.62
C GLU A 59 -4.75 22.36 8.58
N ARG A 60 -4.41 21.92 7.36
CA ARG A 60 -5.32 21.83 6.20
C ARG A 60 -5.24 20.48 5.52
N ALA A 61 -5.01 19.43 6.31
CA ALA A 61 -4.91 18.05 5.86
C ALA A 61 -6.25 17.33 5.88
N VAL A 62 -6.28 16.17 5.23
CA VAL A 62 -7.30 15.14 5.46
C VAL A 62 -6.68 13.89 6.07
N PHE A 63 -7.41 13.28 6.99
CA PHE A 63 -6.92 12.20 7.84
C PHE A 63 -7.77 10.95 7.69
N THR A 64 -7.11 9.79 7.67
CA THR A 64 -7.74 8.49 7.94
C THR A 64 -7.31 7.98 9.32
N VAL A 65 -8.15 7.19 9.97
CA VAL A 65 -7.96 6.74 11.36
C VAL A 65 -8.03 5.22 11.46
N LEU A 66 -7.08 4.67 12.20
CA LEU A 66 -7.00 3.27 12.59
C LEU A 66 -7.28 3.15 14.10
N TYR A 67 -7.82 2.01 14.52
CA TYR A 67 -8.03 1.63 15.92
C TYR A 67 -7.26 0.35 16.23
N ASP A 68 -6.23 0.42 17.08
CA ASP A 68 -5.25 -0.66 17.30
C ASP A 68 -4.77 -1.32 15.99
N LEU A 69 -4.30 -0.49 15.06
CA LEU A 69 -3.79 -0.81 13.72
C LEU A 69 -4.81 -1.46 12.76
N LYS A 70 -6.09 -1.48 13.12
CA LYS A 70 -7.21 -1.90 12.26
C LYS A 70 -7.83 -0.67 11.57
N PRO A 71 -8.07 -0.65 10.25
CA PRO A 71 -8.72 0.47 9.56
C PRO A 71 -10.19 0.63 9.97
N LEU A 72 -10.63 1.89 10.09
CA LEU A 72 -12.04 2.25 10.01
C LEU A 72 -12.48 2.28 8.53
N LEU A 73 -13.65 1.72 8.21
CA LEU A 73 -14.24 1.73 6.86
C LEU A 73 -15.73 2.11 6.89
N VAL A 74 -16.19 2.69 5.79
CA VAL A 74 -17.61 3.00 5.52
C VAL A 74 -18.07 2.30 4.24
N LYS A 75 -19.39 2.18 4.03
CA LYS A 75 -19.95 1.68 2.76
C LYS A 75 -19.71 2.71 1.65
N ALA A 76 -19.22 2.27 0.49
CA ALA A 76 -18.99 3.16 -0.65
C ALA A 76 -20.31 3.74 -1.20
N THR A 77 -20.35 5.04 -1.45
CA THR A 77 -21.50 5.68 -2.11
C THR A 77 -21.55 5.30 -3.59
N GLY A 78 -22.72 4.85 -4.07
CA GLY A 78 -22.94 4.50 -5.48
C GLY A 78 -22.18 3.26 -6.00
N ARG A 79 -21.48 2.49 -5.15
CA ARG A 79 -20.76 1.26 -5.54
C ARG A 79 -20.97 0.14 -4.51
N ARG A 80 -20.85 -1.12 -4.93
CA ARG A 80 -20.69 -2.24 -4.00
C ARG A 80 -19.24 -2.26 -3.52
N GLY A 81 -19.03 -2.18 -2.21
CA GLY A 81 -17.71 -2.23 -1.58
C GLY A 81 -17.66 -1.42 -0.29
N LEU A 82 -16.50 -1.45 0.36
CA LEU A 82 -16.15 -0.52 1.43
C LEU A 82 -15.16 0.51 0.90
N THR A 83 -15.03 1.62 1.61
CA THR A 83 -14.12 2.71 1.26
C THR A 83 -13.50 3.33 2.52
N ILE A 84 -12.32 3.92 2.37
CA ILE A 84 -11.61 4.61 3.46
C ILE A 84 -12.26 5.99 3.68
N PRO A 85 -12.83 6.26 4.87
CA PRO A 85 -13.30 7.60 5.22
C PRO A 85 -12.11 8.56 5.43
N TRP A 86 -12.33 9.82 5.08
CA TRP A 86 -11.38 10.92 5.24
C TRP A 86 -12.06 12.09 5.94
N TRP A 87 -11.41 12.60 6.99
CA TRP A 87 -11.90 13.73 7.78
C TRP A 87 -10.95 14.91 7.65
N GLU A 88 -11.46 16.12 7.44
CA GLU A 88 -10.66 17.34 7.48
C GLU A 88 -10.14 17.60 8.91
N THR A 89 -9.04 18.36 9.05
CA THR A 89 -8.42 18.71 10.33
C THR A 89 -9.45 19.05 11.41
N ASN A 90 -10.31 20.05 11.16
CA ASN A 90 -11.29 20.55 12.15
C ASN A 90 -12.28 19.46 12.60
N GLU A 91 -12.71 18.58 11.69
CA GLU A 91 -13.62 17.49 12.04
C GLU A 91 -12.90 16.40 12.84
N LEU A 92 -11.66 16.06 12.50
CA LEU A 92 -10.84 15.15 13.29
C LEU A 92 -10.63 15.69 14.72
N MET A 93 -10.23 16.95 14.88
CA MET A 93 -10.00 17.55 16.20
C MET A 93 -11.27 17.48 17.07
N HIS A 94 -12.44 17.76 16.49
CA HIS A 94 -13.73 17.64 17.18
C HIS A 94 -14.05 16.19 17.61
N LYS A 95 -13.83 15.21 16.73
CA LYS A 95 -14.03 13.79 17.05
C LYS A 95 -13.08 13.27 18.13
N LEU A 96 -11.82 13.70 18.11
CA LEU A 96 -10.83 13.35 19.15
C LEU A 96 -11.20 13.96 20.50
N PHE A 97 -11.71 15.19 20.52
CA PHE A 97 -12.24 15.82 21.73
C PHE A 97 -13.47 15.08 22.29
N GLN A 98 -14.37 14.56 21.44
CA GLN A 98 -15.48 13.69 21.87
C GLN A 98 -14.99 12.38 22.53
N LEU A 99 -13.84 11.84 22.09
CA LEU A 99 -13.15 10.73 22.74
C LEU A 99 -12.28 11.15 23.95
N ARG A 100 -12.32 12.42 24.36
CA ARG A 100 -11.51 13.01 25.45
C ARG A 100 -9.99 12.92 25.24
N MET A 101 -9.55 12.79 23.99
CA MET A 101 -8.14 12.73 23.65
C MET A 101 -7.64 14.14 23.31
N ASP A 102 -6.50 14.56 23.88
CA ASP A 102 -5.88 15.87 23.58
C ASP A 102 -5.43 15.96 22.12
N PRO A 103 -5.99 16.88 21.31
CA PRO A 103 -5.62 17.02 19.91
C PRO A 103 -4.18 17.53 19.68
N GLU A 104 -3.62 18.33 20.59
CA GLU A 104 -2.25 18.86 20.45
C GLU A 104 -1.21 17.75 20.62
N ALA A 105 -1.41 16.82 21.56
CA ALA A 105 -0.62 15.60 21.67
C ALA A 105 -0.78 14.64 20.47
N ILE A 106 -1.82 14.78 19.63
CA ILE A 106 -2.17 13.82 18.56
C ILE A 106 -1.62 14.22 17.19
N LEU A 107 -1.66 15.49 16.80
CA LEU A 107 -1.11 15.91 15.50
C LEU A 107 0.37 15.47 15.30
N PRO A 108 1.27 15.54 16.31
CA PRO A 108 2.63 15.00 16.21
C PRO A 108 2.71 13.47 16.09
N GLN A 109 1.65 12.72 16.38
CA GLN A 109 1.60 11.25 16.24
C GLN A 109 1.12 10.80 14.85
N CYS A 110 0.50 11.67 14.06
CA CYS A 110 0.09 11.41 12.68
C CYS A 110 1.29 11.07 11.77
N ILE A 111 1.03 10.39 10.65
CA ILE A 111 2.04 10.05 9.62
C ILE A 111 1.58 10.51 8.24
N LEU A 112 2.51 10.96 7.39
CA LEU A 112 2.20 11.41 6.03
C LEU A 112 2.08 10.22 5.06
N LEU A 113 1.02 10.23 4.24
CA LEU A 113 0.73 9.17 3.27
C LEU A 113 1.17 9.59 1.85
N ASN A 114 1.64 8.61 1.08
CA ASN A 114 2.02 8.76 -0.32
C ASN A 114 0.77 8.63 -1.20
N GLY A 115 -0.04 9.69 -1.31
CA GLY A 115 -1.27 9.69 -2.11
C GLY A 115 -1.18 10.59 -3.34
N CYS A 116 -1.25 10.04 -4.55
CA CYS A 116 -1.50 10.85 -5.76
C CYS A 116 -2.99 11.20 -5.87
N SER A 117 -3.43 12.07 -4.97
CA SER A 117 -4.74 12.72 -4.98
C SER A 117 -4.83 13.70 -6.16
N GLU A 118 -5.96 13.76 -6.88
CA GLU A 118 -6.18 14.81 -7.90
C GLU A 118 -6.21 16.21 -7.27
N GLN A 119 -6.63 16.29 -6.00
CA GLN A 119 -6.56 17.48 -5.16
C GLN A 119 -5.22 17.53 -4.41
N PRO A 120 -4.53 18.67 -4.31
CA PRO A 120 -3.19 18.79 -3.70
C PRO A 120 -3.16 18.67 -2.16
N THR A 121 -4.27 18.33 -1.52
CA THR A 121 -4.42 18.23 -0.06
C THR A 121 -3.53 17.14 0.53
N ALA A 122 -2.73 17.48 1.55
CA ALA A 122 -1.91 16.53 2.27
C ALA A 122 -2.77 15.48 2.99
N ARG A 123 -2.35 14.22 2.93
CA ARG A 123 -3.08 13.07 3.51
C ARG A 123 -2.27 12.44 4.63
N PHE A 124 -2.89 12.23 5.77
CA PHE A 124 -2.26 11.62 6.94
C PHE A 124 -3.04 10.41 7.45
N ALA A 125 -2.36 9.52 8.18
CA ALA A 125 -3.01 8.51 9.01
C ALA A 125 -2.69 8.72 10.50
N PHE A 126 -3.64 8.36 11.36
CA PHE A 126 -3.49 8.32 12.81
C PHE A 126 -3.95 6.98 13.37
N ASN A 127 -3.39 6.55 14.51
CA ASN A 127 -3.83 5.37 15.24
C ASN A 127 -4.31 5.72 16.66
N ILE A 128 -5.61 5.60 16.88
CA ILE A 128 -6.17 5.49 18.23
C ILE A 128 -5.74 4.13 18.79
N SER A 129 -5.19 4.11 20.00
CA SER A 129 -4.96 2.85 20.71
C SER A 129 -5.88 2.72 21.90
N SER A 130 -6.49 1.54 22.05
CA SER A 130 -7.38 1.21 23.18
C SER A 130 -6.70 1.47 24.53
N LYS A 131 -5.41 1.12 24.67
CA LYS A 131 -4.62 1.37 25.88
C LYS A 131 -4.51 2.86 26.23
N LYS A 132 -4.37 3.74 25.22
CA LYS A 132 -4.34 5.20 25.44
C LYS A 132 -5.73 5.76 25.79
N LEU A 133 -6.79 5.17 25.23
CA LEU A 133 -8.17 5.59 25.45
C LEU A 133 -8.73 5.11 26.81
N ALA A 134 -8.34 3.92 27.26
CA ALA A 134 -8.71 3.35 28.56
C ALA A 134 -7.94 3.99 29.75
N GLY A 135 -6.72 4.48 29.50
CA GLY A 135 -5.84 5.02 30.52
C GLY A 135 -5.38 3.94 31.50
N THR A 136 -5.88 3.99 32.73
CA THR A 136 -5.61 3.02 33.80
C THR A 136 -6.74 2.00 34.02
N LYS A 137 -7.78 2.01 33.19
CA LYS A 137 -8.90 1.06 33.24
C LYS A 137 -8.65 -0.14 32.31
N ASP A 138 -9.36 -1.23 32.57
CA ASP A 138 -9.40 -2.37 31.65
C ASP A 138 -9.95 -1.99 30.27
N VAL A 139 -9.41 -2.62 29.23
CA VAL A 139 -9.84 -2.41 27.85
C VAL A 139 -11.11 -3.23 27.59
N SER A 140 -12.27 -2.58 27.64
CA SER A 140 -13.54 -3.20 27.29
C SER A 140 -13.84 -3.15 25.78
N SER A 141 -14.81 -3.96 25.35
CA SER A 141 -15.40 -3.92 24.00
C SER A 141 -15.93 -2.55 23.61
N ASP A 142 -16.44 -1.82 24.60
CA ASP A 142 -17.27 -0.62 24.43
C ASP A 142 -16.45 0.55 23.89
N LEU A 143 -15.13 0.53 24.12
CA LEU A 143 -14.18 1.48 23.52
C LEU A 143 -14.12 1.37 22.00
N GLN A 144 -14.29 0.17 21.43
CA GLN A 144 -14.39 0.03 19.97
C GLN A 144 -15.70 0.65 19.48
N THR A 145 -16.83 0.33 20.11
CA THR A 145 -18.14 0.89 19.77
C THR A 145 -18.15 2.42 19.84
N GLN A 146 -17.56 3.01 20.90
CA GLN A 146 -17.46 4.46 21.05
C GLN A 146 -16.66 5.11 19.92
N VAL A 147 -15.56 4.48 19.46
CA VAL A 147 -14.80 4.96 18.28
C VAL A 147 -15.64 4.80 17.01
N GLU A 148 -16.31 3.67 16.80
CA GLU A 148 -17.14 3.44 15.61
C GLU A 148 -18.31 4.43 15.49
N GLU A 149 -18.99 4.72 16.60
CA GLU A 149 -20.04 5.74 16.69
C GLU A 149 -19.52 7.16 16.44
N THR A 150 -18.39 7.53 17.06
CA THR A 150 -17.81 8.89 16.94
C THR A 150 -17.34 9.18 15.51
N PHE A 151 -16.76 8.19 14.84
CA PHE A 151 -16.28 8.32 13.46
C PHE A 151 -17.33 7.97 12.39
N GLY A 152 -18.45 7.32 12.76
CA GLY A 152 -19.49 6.89 11.83
C GLY A 152 -19.04 5.77 10.88
N ALA A 153 -18.09 4.94 11.33
CA ALA A 153 -17.35 3.97 10.52
C ALA A 153 -17.04 2.72 11.35
N SER A 154 -17.01 1.53 10.76
CA SER A 154 -16.75 0.28 11.50
C SER A 154 -15.29 -0.16 11.40
N VAL A 155 -14.75 -0.80 12.44
CA VAL A 155 -13.38 -1.31 12.47
C VAL A 155 -13.29 -2.66 11.74
N PHE A 156 -12.41 -2.75 10.75
CA PHE A 156 -12.20 -3.99 9.98
C PHE A 156 -10.84 -4.64 10.26
N ASN A 157 -10.79 -5.96 10.22
CA ASN A 157 -9.50 -6.67 10.15
C ASN A 157 -8.78 -6.27 8.86
N ILE A 158 -7.59 -5.69 9.00
CA ILE A 158 -6.75 -5.17 7.90
C ILE A 158 -6.54 -6.19 6.77
N ARG A 159 -6.28 -7.49 7.05
CA ARG A 159 -6.12 -8.51 5.99
C ARG A 159 -7.41 -8.76 5.21
N LYS A 160 -8.58 -8.69 5.86
CA LYS A 160 -9.88 -8.76 5.16
C LYS A 160 -10.18 -7.46 4.39
N ALA A 161 -9.78 -6.31 4.94
CA ALA A 161 -10.04 -4.99 4.37
C ALA A 161 -9.44 -4.81 2.96
N LEU A 162 -8.20 -5.29 2.74
CA LEU A 162 -7.52 -5.21 1.43
C LEU A 162 -8.28 -5.91 0.28
N PHE A 163 -9.17 -6.85 0.58
CA PHE A 163 -9.98 -7.60 -0.40
C PHE A 163 -11.40 -7.03 -0.61
N VAL A 164 -11.75 -5.89 0.02
CA VAL A 164 -13.10 -5.29 -0.04
C VAL A 164 -13.11 -3.77 -0.29
N VAL A 165 -11.93 -3.16 -0.46
CA VAL A 165 -11.74 -1.78 -0.93
C VAL A 165 -11.16 -1.76 -2.35
N SER A 166 -11.03 -0.59 -2.99
CA SER A 166 -10.34 -0.51 -4.29
C SER A 166 -8.82 -0.73 -4.15
N PRO A 167 -8.09 -1.20 -5.18
CA PRO A 167 -6.64 -1.42 -5.10
C PRO A 167 -5.83 -0.18 -4.71
N ALA A 168 -6.27 1.01 -5.14
CA ALA A 168 -5.63 2.28 -4.76
C ALA A 168 -5.82 2.61 -3.26
N GLU A 169 -6.99 2.30 -2.69
CA GLU A 169 -7.21 2.40 -1.25
C GLU A 169 -6.42 1.33 -0.48
N GLY A 170 -6.33 0.10 -1.01
CA GLY A 170 -5.52 -0.97 -0.44
C GLY A 170 -4.04 -0.60 -0.29
N GLN A 171 -3.48 0.11 -1.26
CA GLN A 171 -2.12 0.67 -1.16
C GLN A 171 -1.99 1.70 -0.03
N VAL A 172 -2.90 2.68 0.03
CA VAL A 172 -2.89 3.72 1.07
C VAL A 172 -3.08 3.12 2.47
N MET A 173 -3.95 2.12 2.59
CA MET A 173 -4.22 1.39 3.84
C MET A 173 -3.04 0.55 4.28
N SER A 174 -2.35 -0.13 3.35
CA SER A 174 -1.15 -0.93 3.63
C SER A 174 0.00 -0.04 4.09
N GLN A 175 0.20 1.13 3.46
CA GLN A 175 1.16 2.13 3.91
C GLN A 175 0.82 2.63 5.32
N ALA A 176 -0.43 3.03 5.56
CA ALA A 176 -0.88 3.55 6.85
C ALA A 176 -0.62 2.54 7.97
N HIS A 177 -1.08 1.29 7.79
CA HIS A 177 -0.86 0.20 8.74
C HIS A 177 0.64 -0.04 9.01
N SER A 178 1.44 -0.16 7.95
CA SER A 178 2.87 -0.53 8.09
C SER A 178 3.70 0.56 8.74
N LEU A 179 3.48 1.84 8.40
CA LEU A 179 4.20 2.96 9.02
C LEU A 179 3.78 3.17 10.49
N LEU A 180 2.49 3.02 10.82
CA LEU A 180 2.01 3.09 12.21
C LEU A 180 2.53 1.91 13.04
N SER A 181 2.56 0.70 12.47
CA SER A 181 3.13 -0.50 13.10
C SER A 181 4.65 -0.38 13.32
N TRP A 182 5.38 0.14 12.34
CA TRP A 182 6.81 0.41 12.44
C TRP A 182 7.12 1.42 13.56
N HIS A 183 6.40 2.54 13.62
CA HIS A 183 6.55 3.52 14.71
C HIS A 183 6.15 2.96 16.10
N ALA A 184 5.22 2.02 16.17
CA ALA A 184 4.82 1.38 17.42
C ALA A 184 5.91 0.44 17.97
N SER A 185 6.66 -0.23 17.09
CA SER A 185 7.73 -1.18 17.44
C SER A 185 9.11 -0.52 17.61
N HIS A 186 9.44 0.50 16.81
CA HIS A 186 10.79 1.09 16.76
C HIS A 186 10.97 2.29 17.70
N GLN A 187 10.51 2.19 18.95
CA GLN A 187 10.57 3.30 19.91
C GLN A 187 12.00 3.57 20.42
N PHE A 188 12.83 2.53 20.49
CA PHE A 188 14.22 2.59 20.96
C PHE A 188 15.22 2.38 19.80
N CYS A 189 16.43 2.92 19.95
CA CYS A 189 17.49 2.84 18.96
C CYS A 189 18.20 1.49 19.01
N SER A 190 18.30 0.81 17.87
CA SER A 190 18.98 -0.49 17.75
C SER A 190 20.50 -0.43 17.94
N GLN A 191 21.12 0.75 17.94
CA GLN A 191 22.57 0.91 18.16
C GLN A 191 22.95 1.14 19.62
N CYS A 192 22.10 1.80 20.42
CA CYS A 192 22.47 2.25 21.77
C CYS A 192 21.37 2.07 22.84
N GLY A 193 20.19 1.55 22.48
CA GLY A 193 19.04 1.41 23.38
C GLY A 193 18.33 2.72 23.75
N GLY A 194 18.89 3.88 23.42
CA GLY A 194 18.30 5.19 23.72
C GLY A 194 16.97 5.44 22.99
N ASN A 195 16.15 6.34 23.54
CA ASN A 195 14.89 6.74 22.91
C ASN A 195 15.09 7.33 21.50
N THR A 196 14.08 7.16 20.64
CA THR A 196 14.01 7.78 19.32
C THR A 196 12.77 8.67 19.19
N THR A 197 12.90 9.78 18.48
CA THR A 197 11.77 10.63 18.06
C THR A 197 11.54 10.47 16.56
N LYS A 198 10.30 10.62 16.09
CA LYS A 198 9.99 10.70 14.65
C LYS A 198 9.97 12.16 14.19
N ASN A 199 10.21 12.40 12.90
CA ASN A 199 9.86 13.67 12.27
C ASN A 199 8.32 13.79 12.12
N LEU A 200 7.80 14.98 11.84
CA LEU A 200 6.34 15.20 11.78
C LEU A 200 5.68 14.36 10.68
N ALA A 201 6.32 14.25 9.51
CA ALA A 201 5.83 13.38 8.44
C ALA A 201 5.90 11.87 8.73
N GLY A 202 6.65 11.43 9.77
CA GLY A 202 6.82 10.02 10.11
C GLY A 202 7.62 9.20 9.09
N SER A 203 8.41 9.85 8.23
CA SER A 203 9.25 9.19 7.23
C SER A 203 10.54 8.61 7.80
N LYS A 204 10.96 9.03 9.00
CA LYS A 204 12.13 8.51 9.71
C LYS A 204 11.99 8.67 11.24
N ARG A 205 12.94 8.09 11.97
CA ARG A 205 13.17 8.32 13.41
C ARG A 205 14.63 8.64 13.66
N ARG A 206 14.94 9.52 14.61
CA ARG A 206 16.31 9.87 15.03
C ARG A 206 16.49 9.53 16.50
N CYS A 207 17.62 8.95 16.88
CA CYS A 207 17.97 8.75 18.29
C CYS A 207 18.46 10.05 18.92
N SER A 208 18.01 10.36 20.15
CA SER A 208 18.53 11.52 20.89
C SER A 208 19.87 11.27 21.59
N GLY A 209 20.32 10.01 21.68
CA GLY A 209 21.56 9.63 22.37
C GLY A 209 22.79 9.47 21.46
N CYS A 210 22.61 8.95 20.24
CA CYS A 210 23.70 8.74 19.28
C CYS A 210 23.43 9.35 17.89
N GLU A 211 22.37 10.15 17.75
CA GLU A 211 21.93 10.82 16.51
C GLU A 211 21.60 9.90 15.31
N ALA A 212 21.73 8.59 15.44
CA ALA A 212 21.42 7.62 14.40
C ALA A 212 19.99 7.77 13.85
N GLU A 213 19.87 7.75 12.52
CA GLU A 213 18.58 7.79 11.83
C GLU A 213 18.15 6.39 11.39
N HIS A 214 16.90 6.05 11.69
CA HIS A 214 16.23 4.82 11.32
C HIS A 214 15.10 5.12 10.34
N TYR A 215 14.93 4.27 9.34
CA TYR A 215 13.91 4.40 8.31
C TYR A 215 12.97 3.18 8.32
N PRO A 216 11.71 3.32 7.87
CA PRO A 216 10.81 2.19 7.70
C PRO A 216 11.41 1.12 6.78
N GLN A 217 11.42 -0.12 7.23
CA GLN A 217 11.95 -1.26 6.49
C GLN A 217 10.82 -2.08 5.84
N MET A 218 11.17 -2.84 4.80
CA MET A 218 10.31 -3.85 4.18
C MET A 218 11.17 -5.08 3.90
N ALA A 219 10.71 -6.27 4.28
CA ALA A 219 11.40 -7.50 3.95
C ALA A 219 11.19 -7.86 2.46
N PRO A 220 12.25 -8.14 1.68
CA PRO A 220 12.12 -8.66 0.32
C PRO A 220 11.60 -10.11 0.35
N VAL A 221 10.64 -10.42 -0.52
CA VAL A 221 10.02 -11.75 -0.65
C VAL A 221 9.93 -12.12 -2.12
N GLY A 222 10.52 -13.24 -2.52
CA GLY A 222 10.24 -13.85 -3.82
C GLY A 222 8.90 -14.60 -3.76
N ILE A 223 8.05 -14.46 -4.77
CA ILE A 223 6.87 -15.32 -4.95
C ILE A 223 6.81 -15.83 -6.39
N VAL A 224 6.91 -17.15 -6.56
CA VAL A 224 7.15 -17.78 -7.85
C VAL A 224 6.05 -18.76 -8.23
N LEU A 225 5.51 -18.58 -9.45
CA LEU A 225 4.73 -19.60 -10.12
C LEU A 225 5.66 -20.43 -11.01
N VAL A 226 6.02 -21.62 -10.54
CA VAL A 226 6.82 -22.58 -11.32
C VAL A 226 5.95 -23.25 -12.37
N THR A 227 6.49 -23.45 -13.57
CA THR A 227 5.75 -23.94 -14.74
C THR A 227 6.49 -25.06 -15.47
N HIS A 228 5.74 -26.03 -15.97
CA HIS A 228 6.24 -27.10 -16.84
C HIS A 228 5.19 -27.47 -17.89
N GLU A 229 5.54 -27.34 -19.17
CA GLU A 229 4.60 -27.44 -20.30
C GLU A 229 3.32 -26.61 -20.03
N ASP A 230 2.12 -27.19 -20.15
CA ASP A 230 0.83 -26.55 -19.87
C ASP A 230 0.34 -26.78 -18.43
N ASN A 231 1.26 -27.02 -17.50
CA ASN A 231 1.00 -27.15 -16.06
C ASN A 231 1.73 -26.06 -15.26
N CYS A 232 1.19 -25.71 -14.10
CA CYS A 232 1.90 -24.93 -13.08
C CYS A 232 1.88 -25.62 -11.73
N LEU A 233 2.92 -25.42 -10.94
CA LEU A 233 3.03 -25.95 -9.59
C LEU A 233 2.32 -25.00 -8.63
N LEU A 234 1.44 -25.54 -7.80
CA LEU A 234 0.85 -24.81 -6.68
C LEU A 234 0.98 -25.65 -5.40
N ALA A 235 1.28 -24.98 -4.29
CA ALA A 235 1.41 -25.61 -2.98
C ALA A 235 0.51 -24.96 -1.93
N ARG A 236 0.45 -25.58 -0.75
CA ARG A 236 -0.27 -25.06 0.41
C ARG A 236 0.47 -25.37 1.71
N GLN A 237 0.37 -24.42 2.64
CA GLN A 237 0.85 -24.56 4.02
C GLN A 237 -0.33 -24.94 4.94
N LYS A 238 -0.01 -25.56 6.08
CA LYS A 238 -0.98 -26.05 7.09
C LYS A 238 -1.91 -24.95 7.64
N GLN A 239 -1.48 -23.68 7.55
CA GLN A 239 -2.25 -22.48 7.94
C GLN A 239 -3.23 -21.97 6.87
N PHE A 240 -3.20 -22.51 5.65
CA PHE A 240 -4.12 -22.10 4.58
C PHE A 240 -5.51 -22.71 4.79
N ALA A 241 -6.53 -21.99 4.36
CA ALA A 241 -7.90 -22.48 4.45
C ALA A 241 -8.07 -23.72 3.55
N PRO A 242 -8.78 -24.78 4.00
CA PRO A 242 -8.81 -26.06 3.28
C PRO A 242 -9.23 -25.92 1.81
N GLY A 243 -8.37 -26.44 0.92
CA GLY A 243 -8.57 -26.37 -0.53
C GLY A 243 -7.85 -25.22 -1.23
N MET A 244 -7.35 -24.23 -0.49
CA MET A 244 -6.61 -23.10 -1.05
C MET A 244 -5.15 -23.49 -1.36
N TYR A 245 -4.73 -23.31 -2.61
CA TYR A 245 -3.34 -23.46 -3.06
C TYR A 245 -2.82 -22.12 -3.61
N SER A 246 -1.49 -21.95 -3.66
CA SER A 246 -0.79 -20.73 -4.06
C SER A 246 0.50 -21.04 -4.83
N ALA A 247 1.05 -20.03 -5.49
CA ALA A 247 2.47 -19.96 -5.83
C ALA A 247 3.36 -20.06 -4.56
N LEU A 248 4.58 -20.58 -4.73
CA LEU A 248 5.61 -20.74 -3.68
C LEU A 248 6.18 -19.37 -3.28
N ALA A 249 6.56 -19.15 -2.02
CA ALA A 249 7.07 -17.84 -1.59
C ALA A 249 7.84 -17.84 -0.26
N GLY A 250 9.03 -17.24 -0.28
CA GLY A 250 9.83 -16.97 0.92
C GLY A 250 10.74 -15.75 0.79
N PHE A 251 11.59 -15.54 1.78
CA PHE A 251 12.34 -14.30 1.97
C PHE A 251 13.66 -14.32 1.20
N CYS A 252 14.08 -13.18 0.65
CA CYS A 252 15.40 -13.06 0.05
C CYS A 252 16.47 -12.95 1.14
N ASP A 253 17.50 -13.77 1.06
CA ASP A 253 18.56 -13.85 2.07
C ASP A 253 19.61 -12.73 1.91
N ILE A 254 20.42 -12.49 2.94
CA ILE A 254 21.36 -11.34 2.94
C ILE A 254 22.50 -11.57 1.93
N GLY A 255 22.44 -10.85 0.81
CA GLY A 255 23.40 -10.95 -0.31
C GLY A 255 22.91 -11.81 -1.47
N GLU A 256 21.71 -12.39 -1.37
CA GLU A 256 21.04 -13.16 -2.41
C GLU A 256 20.47 -12.24 -3.51
N SER A 257 20.43 -12.71 -4.77
CA SER A 257 19.65 -12.07 -5.83
C SER A 257 18.20 -12.56 -5.79
N LEU A 258 17.24 -11.80 -6.34
CA LEU A 258 15.84 -12.26 -6.42
C LEU A 258 15.73 -13.56 -7.21
N GLU A 259 16.50 -13.67 -8.28
CA GLU A 259 16.58 -14.86 -9.12
C GLU A 259 17.11 -16.07 -8.34
N ASP A 260 18.09 -15.88 -7.45
CA ASP A 260 18.66 -16.95 -6.62
C ASP A 260 17.74 -17.33 -5.47
N THR A 261 17.05 -16.37 -4.82
CA THR A 261 15.94 -16.66 -3.90
C THR A 261 14.93 -17.57 -4.57
N VAL A 262 14.51 -17.25 -5.80
CA VAL A 262 13.53 -18.06 -6.54
C VAL A 262 14.06 -19.46 -6.86
N ARG A 263 15.37 -19.65 -7.07
CA ARG A 263 15.94 -21.01 -7.23
C ARG A 263 15.99 -21.76 -5.91
N ARG A 264 16.46 -21.12 -4.84
CA ARG A 264 16.61 -21.71 -3.52
C ARG A 264 15.25 -22.15 -2.95
N GLU A 265 14.26 -21.26 -2.90
CA GLU A 265 12.93 -21.56 -2.36
C GLU A 265 12.26 -22.73 -3.11
N VAL A 266 12.47 -22.85 -4.43
CA VAL A 266 11.93 -23.96 -5.23
C VAL A 266 12.73 -25.27 -5.02
N ALA A 267 14.02 -25.20 -4.73
CA ALA A 267 14.81 -26.37 -4.34
C ALA A 267 14.48 -26.83 -2.90
N GLU A 268 14.21 -25.90 -1.99
CA GLU A 268 13.94 -26.16 -0.57
C GLU A 268 12.49 -26.65 -0.32
N GLU A 269 11.46 -25.97 -0.85
CA GLU A 269 10.07 -26.37 -0.60
C GLU A 269 9.66 -27.65 -1.38
N VAL A 270 10.18 -27.84 -2.61
CA VAL A 270 9.64 -28.84 -3.57
C VAL A 270 10.68 -29.65 -4.36
N GLY A 271 11.99 -29.45 -4.11
CA GLY A 271 13.05 -30.30 -4.65
C GLY A 271 13.31 -30.18 -6.16
N LEU A 272 12.96 -29.06 -6.80
CA LEU A 272 13.06 -28.89 -8.27
C LEU A 272 14.18 -27.94 -8.69
N GLU A 273 14.92 -28.30 -9.74
CA GLU A 273 15.91 -27.41 -10.37
C GLU A 273 15.25 -26.40 -11.32
N VAL A 274 15.43 -25.11 -11.03
CA VAL A 274 14.92 -24.00 -11.84
C VAL A 274 15.90 -23.60 -12.95
N ASP A 275 15.47 -23.81 -14.19
CA ASP A 275 16.20 -23.51 -15.43
C ASP A 275 16.20 -22.01 -15.75
N SER A 276 15.03 -21.36 -15.69
CA SER A 276 14.90 -19.92 -15.92
C SER A 276 13.96 -19.24 -14.94
N VAL A 277 14.18 -17.94 -14.72
CA VAL A 277 13.36 -17.06 -13.85
C VAL A 277 13.05 -15.79 -14.62
N SER A 278 11.80 -15.31 -14.56
CA SER A 278 11.39 -14.03 -15.15
C SER A 278 10.49 -13.23 -14.19
N TYR A 279 10.72 -11.92 -14.10
CA TYR A 279 9.96 -11.03 -13.22
C TYR A 279 8.67 -10.51 -13.89
N MET A 280 7.55 -10.52 -13.16
CA MET A 280 6.26 -10.01 -13.60
C MET A 280 5.94 -8.63 -13.00
N SER A 281 5.86 -8.53 -11.67
CA SER A 281 5.45 -7.31 -10.95
C SER A 281 5.77 -7.40 -9.46
N SER A 282 5.49 -6.35 -8.69
CA SER A 282 5.65 -6.35 -7.25
C SER A 282 4.42 -5.85 -6.50
N GLN A 283 4.24 -6.32 -5.27
CA GLN A 283 3.15 -5.96 -4.37
C GLN A 283 3.67 -5.74 -2.96
N HIS A 284 3.46 -4.54 -2.41
CA HIS A 284 3.63 -4.32 -0.97
C HIS A 284 2.59 -5.12 -0.20
N TRP A 285 3.05 -5.85 0.82
CA TRP A 285 2.24 -6.72 1.66
C TRP A 285 2.47 -6.37 3.14
N PRO A 286 1.47 -5.80 3.84
CA PRO A 286 1.69 -5.23 5.17
C PRO A 286 1.87 -6.27 6.31
N PHE A 287 1.92 -7.57 6.04
CA PHE A 287 1.89 -8.63 7.08
C PHE A 287 3.03 -9.66 6.95
N PRO A 288 3.56 -10.18 8.08
CA PRO A 288 3.33 -9.74 9.46
C PRO A 288 4.14 -8.48 9.81
N ALA A 289 5.25 -8.23 9.14
CA ALA A 289 6.26 -7.23 9.49
C ALA A 289 6.52 -6.18 8.39
N SER A 290 5.60 -6.03 7.42
CA SER A 290 5.75 -5.27 6.18
C SER A 290 6.80 -5.86 5.22
N SER A 291 6.34 -6.36 4.07
CA SER A 291 7.16 -7.00 3.04
C SER A 291 6.89 -6.40 1.66
N ILE A 292 7.84 -6.56 0.74
CA ILE A 292 7.66 -6.30 -0.69
C ILE A 292 7.79 -7.62 -1.44
N MET A 293 6.67 -8.13 -1.95
CA MET A 293 6.64 -9.34 -2.77
C MET A 293 7.06 -9.00 -4.20
N PHE A 294 7.95 -9.80 -4.77
CA PHE A 294 8.35 -9.76 -6.18
C PHE A 294 7.80 -11.01 -6.86
N GLY A 295 6.76 -10.83 -7.68
CA GLY A 295 6.11 -11.89 -8.44
C GLY A 295 6.95 -12.30 -9.63
N CYS A 296 7.36 -13.57 -9.64
CA CYS A 296 8.18 -14.16 -10.68
C CYS A 296 7.51 -15.41 -11.29
N TYR A 297 7.94 -15.78 -12.48
CA TYR A 297 7.73 -17.09 -13.06
C TYR A 297 9.03 -17.88 -13.05
N ALA A 298 8.93 -19.21 -13.04
CA ALA A 298 10.07 -20.09 -13.24
C ALA A 298 9.74 -21.24 -14.19
N SER A 299 10.76 -21.78 -14.87
CA SER A 299 10.69 -23.03 -15.63
C SER A 299 11.58 -24.09 -15.00
N VAL A 300 11.15 -25.35 -15.08
CA VAL A 300 11.96 -26.54 -14.73
C VAL A 300 12.19 -27.39 -15.99
N LYS A 301 13.26 -28.20 -16.01
CA LYS A 301 13.58 -29.03 -17.18
C LYS A 301 12.64 -30.24 -17.25
N SER A 302 12.36 -30.75 -18.45
CA SER A 302 11.34 -31.81 -18.65
C SER A 302 11.71 -33.20 -18.12
N MET A 303 12.95 -33.39 -17.65
CA MET A 303 13.38 -34.59 -16.93
C MET A 303 13.25 -34.45 -15.40
N GLU A 304 12.96 -33.25 -14.91
CA GLU A 304 13.12 -32.80 -13.52
C GLU A 304 11.81 -32.17 -13.01
N TRP A 305 10.74 -32.98 -12.98
CA TRP A 305 9.39 -32.54 -12.58
C TRP A 305 8.78 -33.34 -11.42
N ASN A 306 9.53 -34.29 -10.85
CA ASN A 306 9.13 -35.03 -9.66
C ASN A 306 9.32 -34.14 -8.43
N ILE A 307 8.23 -33.90 -7.68
CA ILE A 307 8.24 -33.08 -6.47
C ILE A 307 8.80 -33.92 -5.30
N ASP A 308 9.83 -33.41 -4.63
CA ASP A 308 10.24 -33.88 -3.30
C ASP A 308 9.89 -32.80 -2.26
N LEU A 309 8.92 -33.09 -1.39
CA LEU A 309 8.19 -32.08 -0.63
C LEU A 309 8.71 -31.97 0.80
N ASP A 310 9.23 -30.81 1.21
CA ASP A 310 9.44 -30.58 2.64
C ASP A 310 8.09 -30.40 3.37
N LYS A 311 7.82 -31.34 4.27
CA LYS A 311 6.63 -31.41 5.10
C LYS A 311 6.78 -30.63 6.41
N ASN A 312 7.91 -29.98 6.66
CA ASN A 312 8.04 -28.95 7.69
C ASN A 312 7.27 -27.69 7.23
N GLU A 313 7.73 -27.10 6.12
CA GLU A 313 7.14 -25.92 5.46
C GLU A 313 5.71 -26.21 4.95
N LEU A 314 5.59 -27.15 4.01
CA LEU A 314 4.37 -27.37 3.25
C LEU A 314 3.49 -28.49 3.83
N GLU A 315 2.27 -28.56 3.32
CA GLU A 315 1.30 -29.63 3.58
C GLU A 315 1.09 -30.49 2.35
N ASP A 316 1.08 -29.88 1.16
CA ASP A 316 0.78 -30.50 -0.13
C ASP A 316 1.28 -29.59 -1.27
N ALA A 317 1.86 -30.16 -2.33
CA ALA A 317 2.27 -29.43 -3.54
C ALA A 317 2.02 -30.29 -4.78
N LYS A 318 1.40 -29.70 -5.81
CA LYS A 318 0.89 -30.42 -6.98
C LYS A 318 1.00 -29.62 -8.26
N TRP A 319 1.29 -30.32 -9.35
CA TRP A 319 1.10 -29.82 -10.70
C TRP A 319 -0.39 -29.73 -11.04
N PHE A 320 -0.86 -28.55 -11.42
CA PHE A 320 -2.21 -28.31 -11.91
C PHE A 320 -2.17 -27.95 -13.40
N SER A 321 -2.99 -28.62 -14.21
CA SER A 321 -3.07 -28.37 -15.64
C SER A 321 -3.83 -27.08 -15.94
N LEU A 322 -3.52 -26.45 -17.08
CA LEU A 322 -4.16 -25.22 -17.55
C LEU A 322 -5.71 -25.25 -17.47
N PRO A 323 -6.42 -26.33 -17.86
CA PRO A 323 -7.88 -26.43 -17.68
C PRO A 323 -8.34 -26.42 -16.22
N ALA A 324 -7.64 -27.11 -15.31
CA ALA A 324 -7.98 -27.14 -13.89
C ALA A 324 -7.82 -25.74 -13.24
N VAL A 325 -6.77 -25.02 -13.63
CA VAL A 325 -6.51 -23.64 -13.19
C VAL A 325 -7.54 -22.67 -13.76
N GLN A 326 -7.93 -22.81 -15.03
CA GLN A 326 -9.03 -22.04 -15.63
C GLN A 326 -10.34 -22.22 -14.85
N VAL A 327 -10.69 -23.45 -14.47
CA VAL A 327 -11.87 -23.73 -13.61
C VAL A 327 -11.71 -23.08 -12.23
N GLY A 328 -10.55 -23.18 -11.58
CA GLY A 328 -10.29 -22.56 -10.28
C GLY A 328 -10.44 -21.03 -10.28
N LEU A 329 -9.97 -20.34 -11.33
CA LEU A 329 -10.12 -18.88 -11.50
C LEU A 329 -11.58 -18.44 -11.67
N LEU A 330 -12.43 -19.28 -12.26
CA LEU A 330 -13.86 -19.04 -12.44
C LEU A 330 -14.69 -19.40 -11.19
N ALA A 331 -14.32 -20.48 -10.51
CA ALA A 331 -15.05 -21.05 -9.37
C ALA A 331 -14.97 -20.20 -8.10
N GLY A 332 -13.76 -19.68 -7.79
CA GLY A 332 -13.50 -18.91 -6.56
C GLY A 332 -13.82 -19.68 -5.25
N PRO A 333 -13.87 -18.98 -4.10
CA PRO A 333 -14.06 -19.62 -2.79
C PRO A 333 -15.42 -20.32 -2.62
N LEU A 334 -16.44 -19.93 -3.39
CA LEU A 334 -17.78 -20.51 -3.30
C LEU A 334 -17.95 -21.78 -4.16
N GLY A 335 -17.12 -21.98 -5.19
CA GLY A 335 -17.16 -23.19 -6.00
C GLY A 335 -16.63 -24.41 -5.25
N PHE A 336 -15.60 -24.25 -4.41
CA PHE A 336 -15.00 -25.33 -3.62
C PHE A 336 -16.04 -26.12 -2.81
N ASN A 337 -16.94 -25.41 -2.11
CA ASN A 337 -17.98 -26.02 -1.28
C ASN A 337 -19.09 -26.75 -2.06
N LYS A 338 -19.21 -26.56 -3.38
CA LYS A 338 -20.18 -27.27 -4.23
C LYS A 338 -19.61 -28.53 -4.90
N SER A 339 -18.30 -28.65 -4.96
CA SER A 339 -17.63 -29.70 -5.75
C SER A 339 -17.50 -31.06 -5.04
N LYS A 340 -18.10 -31.23 -3.87
CA LYS A 340 -18.02 -32.50 -3.11
C LYS A 340 -18.77 -33.67 -3.75
N ASP A 341 -19.73 -33.39 -4.64
CA ASP A 341 -20.62 -34.39 -5.23
C ASP A 341 -20.21 -34.84 -6.65
N THR A 342 -19.06 -34.38 -7.18
CA THR A 342 -18.60 -34.69 -8.56
C THR A 342 -17.16 -35.19 -8.59
N SER A 343 -16.96 -36.44 -8.99
CA SER A 343 -15.69 -37.19 -8.86
C SER A 343 -14.58 -36.85 -9.86
N GLU A 344 -14.82 -35.95 -10.83
CA GLU A 344 -13.93 -35.78 -12.00
C GLU A 344 -13.06 -34.51 -11.98
N SER A 345 -13.15 -33.66 -10.95
CA SER A 345 -12.20 -32.55 -10.77
C SER A 345 -11.85 -32.31 -9.31
N VAL A 346 -10.55 -32.12 -9.03
CA VAL A 346 -10.08 -31.66 -7.74
C VAL A 346 -10.47 -30.19 -7.60
N PRO A 347 -11.28 -29.79 -6.60
CA PRO A 347 -11.68 -28.40 -6.45
C PRO A 347 -10.49 -27.55 -6.00
N LEU A 348 -9.91 -26.82 -6.96
CA LEU A 348 -8.82 -25.88 -6.75
C LEU A 348 -9.37 -24.52 -6.33
N TRP A 349 -9.17 -24.13 -5.07
CA TRP A 349 -9.41 -22.75 -4.64
C TRP A 349 -8.09 -21.96 -4.76
N LEU A 350 -8.15 -20.86 -5.50
CA LEU A 350 -7.04 -19.92 -5.70
C LEU A 350 -7.13 -18.69 -4.78
N PRO A 351 -6.02 -17.96 -4.54
CA PRO A 351 -6.02 -16.77 -3.68
C PRO A 351 -6.97 -15.68 -4.20
N PRO A 352 -7.37 -14.71 -3.36
CA PRO A 352 -8.22 -13.59 -3.77
C PRO A 352 -7.61 -12.78 -4.93
N ARG A 353 -8.45 -12.10 -5.72
CA ARG A 353 -8.06 -11.44 -6.98
C ARG A 353 -7.00 -10.36 -6.79
N GLU A 354 -6.97 -9.75 -5.62
CA GLU A 354 -6.10 -8.63 -5.26
C GLU A 354 -4.70 -9.10 -4.82
N ALA A 355 -4.48 -10.40 -4.62
CA ALA A 355 -3.17 -10.98 -4.26
C ALA A 355 -2.30 -11.23 -5.50
N ILE A 356 -1.00 -10.94 -5.40
CA ILE A 356 -0.03 -11.15 -6.49
C ILE A 356 0.05 -12.61 -6.96
N ALA A 357 -0.15 -13.58 -6.06
CA ALA A 357 -0.28 -15.00 -6.42
C ALA A 357 -1.43 -15.25 -7.42
N HIS A 358 -2.59 -14.62 -7.23
CA HIS A 358 -3.70 -14.71 -8.18
C HIS A 358 -3.35 -14.05 -9.51
N GLN A 359 -2.64 -12.91 -9.49
CA GLN A 359 -2.22 -12.21 -10.70
C GLN A 359 -1.19 -13.03 -11.50
N LEU A 360 -0.22 -13.66 -10.86
CA LEU A 360 0.72 -14.60 -11.51
C LEU A 360 -0.03 -15.70 -12.26
N ILE A 361 -0.95 -16.38 -11.57
CA ILE A 361 -1.72 -17.52 -12.09
C ILE A 361 -2.66 -17.09 -13.22
N LYS A 362 -3.43 -16.02 -13.02
CA LYS A 362 -4.32 -15.44 -14.05
C LYS A 362 -3.54 -15.04 -15.30
N ASN A 363 -2.40 -14.35 -15.14
CA ASN A 363 -1.61 -13.88 -16.27
C ASN A 363 -0.93 -15.06 -16.99
N TRP A 364 -0.50 -16.11 -16.29
CA TRP A 364 -0.03 -17.36 -16.91
C TRP A 364 -1.09 -18.02 -17.80
N VAL A 365 -2.32 -18.15 -17.29
CA VAL A 365 -3.47 -18.62 -18.09
C VAL A 365 -3.68 -17.74 -19.33
N GLU A 366 -3.61 -16.42 -19.19
CA GLU A 366 -3.76 -15.48 -20.31
C GLU A 366 -2.62 -15.59 -21.34
N PHE A 367 -1.36 -15.74 -20.93
CA PHE A 367 -0.24 -15.96 -21.86
C PHE A 367 -0.43 -17.26 -22.66
N LYS A 368 -0.81 -18.34 -21.98
CA LYS A 368 -1.05 -19.67 -22.59
C LYS A 368 -2.19 -19.65 -23.59
N ILE A 369 -3.38 -19.13 -23.23
CA ILE A 369 -4.53 -19.01 -24.13
C ILE A 369 -4.16 -18.22 -25.39
N ASN A 370 -3.47 -17.09 -25.23
CA ASN A 370 -3.11 -16.22 -26.35
C ASN A 370 -1.91 -16.72 -27.17
N LYS A 371 -1.35 -17.90 -26.87
CA LYS A 371 -0.13 -18.48 -27.48
C LYS A 371 1.02 -17.48 -27.60
N ARG A 372 1.14 -16.58 -26.62
CA ARG A 372 2.23 -15.60 -26.57
C ARG A 372 3.51 -16.31 -26.13
N LYS A 373 4.68 -15.79 -26.54
CA LYS A 373 5.93 -16.20 -25.90
C LYS A 373 5.80 -15.86 -24.42
N PHE A 374 6.00 -16.87 -23.56
CA PHE A 374 6.03 -16.69 -22.12
C PHE A 374 7.26 -15.84 -21.76
N PRO A 375 7.15 -14.86 -20.84
CA PRO A 375 8.22 -13.92 -20.53
C PRO A 375 9.41 -14.60 -19.84
#